data_AF-A0A961IU25-F1
#
_entry.id   AF-A0A961IU25-F1
#
_cell.length_a   1.000
_cell.length_b   1.000
_cell.length_c   1.000
_cell.angle_alpha   90.00
_cell.angle_beta   90.00
_cell.angle_gamma   90.00
#
_symmetry.space_group_name_H-M   'P 1'
#
loop_
_entity.id
_entity.type
_entity.pdbx_description
1 polymer ?
#
loop_
_entity_poly.entity_id
_entity_poly.type
_entity_poly.pdbx_seq_one_letter_code
_entity_poly.pdbx_strand_id
1 'polypeptide(L)'
;GGIYTVDAFRRGAWGVMPGVAVVDRFVELYRSFAAGDLGAARDVFENLMPLLWFEDQSLDFFIACEKQILFDRGVIGSTHIRENGLTLNPFDVDELRALVGRLNAAPARVAAQ
;
A
#
# COMPACT_ATOMS: atom_id res chain seq x y z
N GLY A 1 0.27 -1.52 5.48
CA GLY A 1 -0.67 -1.01 6.53
C GLY A 1 -2.00 -0.52 5.93
N GLY A 2 -3.08 -0.35 6.71
CA GLY A 2 -4.39 0.12 6.18
C GLY A 2 -5.32 -0.99 5.65
N ILE A 3 -5.11 -2.24 6.09
CA ILE A 3 -5.80 -3.43 5.59
C ILE A 3 -7.32 -3.48 5.85
N TYR A 4 -7.84 -2.61 6.73
CA TYR A 4 -9.27 -2.52 7.04
C TYR A 4 -9.92 -1.23 6.53
N THR A 5 -9.29 -0.49 5.62
CA THR A 5 -9.70 0.88 5.26
C THR A 5 -11.17 0.98 4.83
N VAL A 6 -11.61 0.12 3.91
CA VAL A 6 -13.00 0.16 3.42
C VAL A 6 -14.01 -0.22 4.51
N ASP A 7 -13.72 -1.22 5.34
CA ASP A 7 -14.62 -1.62 6.43
C ASP A 7 -14.70 -0.52 7.51
N ALA A 8 -13.56 0.10 7.85
CA ALA A 8 -13.51 1.23 8.78
C ALA A 8 -14.38 2.40 8.29
N PHE A 9 -14.26 2.76 7.01
CA PHE A 9 -15.09 3.80 6.39
C PHE A 9 -16.58 3.48 6.41
N ARG A 10 -16.96 2.22 6.12
CA ARG A 10 -18.36 1.76 6.21
C ARG A 10 -18.92 1.81 7.63
N ARG A 11 -18.06 1.79 8.64
CA ARG A 11 -18.42 1.89 10.07
C ARG A 11 -18.33 3.31 10.64
N GLY A 12 -18.09 4.31 9.79
CA GLY A 12 -18.07 5.72 10.19
C GLY A 12 -16.70 6.26 10.58
N ALA A 13 -15.60 5.54 10.30
CA ALA A 13 -14.26 6.10 10.46
C ALA A 13 -14.07 7.27 9.49
N TRP A 14 -13.51 8.37 10.00
CA TRP A 14 -13.24 9.58 9.21
C TRP A 14 -11.88 9.57 8.51
N GLY A 15 -11.01 8.60 8.82
CA GLY A 15 -9.68 8.50 8.26
C GLY A 15 -8.96 7.22 8.68
N VAL A 16 -7.81 6.99 8.05
CA VAL A 16 -6.89 5.89 8.33
C VAL A 16 -5.46 6.40 8.36
N MET A 17 -4.57 5.67 9.04
CA MET A 17 -3.12 5.94 9.05
C MET A 17 -2.37 4.81 8.31
N PRO A 18 -2.24 4.90 6.97
CA PRO A 18 -1.54 3.90 6.18
C PRO A 18 -0.02 4.10 6.22
N GLY A 19 0.70 3.19 5.55
CA GLY A 19 2.10 3.41 5.19
C GLY A 19 2.27 4.60 4.24
N VAL A 20 3.44 5.22 4.27
CA VAL A 20 3.73 6.46 3.54
C VAL A 20 4.21 6.18 2.11
N ALA A 21 4.76 4.99 1.87
CA ALA A 21 5.38 4.60 0.61
C ALA A 21 4.43 4.65 -0.59
N VAL A 22 3.12 4.49 -0.37
CA VAL A 22 2.07 4.52 -1.41
C VAL A 22 0.94 5.51 -1.08
N VAL A 23 1.28 6.62 -0.42
CA VAL A 23 0.32 7.65 0.03
C VAL A 23 -0.56 8.19 -1.11
N ASP A 24 -0.04 8.23 -2.34
CA ASP A 24 -0.76 8.65 -3.54
C ASP A 24 -2.05 7.85 -3.75
N ARG A 25 -2.01 6.54 -3.49
CA ARG A 25 -3.16 5.64 -3.66
C ARG A 25 -4.15 5.72 -2.52
N PHE A 26 -3.67 5.92 -1.29
CA PHE A 26 -4.56 6.17 -0.15
C PHE A 26 -5.29 7.51 -0.27
N VAL A 27 -4.67 8.53 -0.87
CA VAL A 27 -5.32 9.81 -1.18
C VAL A 27 -6.41 9.61 -2.24
N GLU A 28 -6.15 8.84 -3.29
CA GLU A 28 -7.16 8.49 -4.31
C GLU A 28 -8.36 7.77 -3.68
N LEU A 29 -8.10 6.73 -2.87
CA LEU A 29 -9.11 6.00 -2.12
C LEU A 29 -9.95 6.94 -1.24
N TYR A 30 -9.29 7.78 -0.44
CA TYR A 30 -9.97 8.71 0.44
C TYR A 30 -10.82 9.74 -0.31
N ARG A 31 -10.36 10.23 -1.46
CA ARG A 31 -11.13 11.16 -2.31
C ARG A 31 -12.42 10.51 -2.83
N SER A 32 -12.35 9.26 -3.30
CA SER A 32 -13.53 8.50 -3.72
C SER A 32 -14.51 8.30 -2.57
N PHE A 33 -14.00 7.93 -1.38
CA PHE A 33 -14.82 7.82 -0.17
C PHE A 33 -15.49 9.16 0.20
N ALA A 34 -14.74 10.25 0.23
CA ALA A 34 -15.24 11.59 0.58
C ALA A 34 -16.27 12.12 -0.43
N ALA A 35 -16.21 11.67 -1.68
CA ALA A 35 -17.20 11.96 -2.71
C ALA A 35 -18.47 11.08 -2.61
N GLY A 36 -18.51 10.11 -1.68
CA GLY A 36 -19.61 9.16 -1.52
C GLY A 36 -19.54 7.96 -2.48
N ASP A 37 -18.50 7.84 -3.29
CA ASP A 37 -18.31 6.72 -4.22
C ASP A 37 -17.55 5.56 -3.53
N LEU A 38 -18.29 4.79 -2.75
CA LEU A 38 -17.77 3.60 -2.08
C LEU A 38 -17.30 2.51 -3.05
N GLY A 39 -17.84 2.47 -4.28
CA GLY A 39 -17.42 1.53 -5.32
C GLY A 39 -16.01 1.85 -5.81
N ALA A 40 -15.79 3.10 -6.23
CA ALA A 40 -14.46 3.54 -6.65
C ALA A 40 -13.43 3.46 -5.51
N ALA A 41 -13.82 3.77 -4.27
CA ALA A 41 -12.93 3.58 -3.12
C ALA A 41 -12.56 2.10 -2.91
N ARG A 42 -13.53 1.19 -3.12
CA ARG A 42 -13.31 -0.25 -3.05
C ARG A 42 -12.37 -0.73 -4.15
N ASP A 43 -12.53 -0.25 -5.38
CA ASP A 43 -11.67 -0.62 -6.52
C ASP A 43 -10.19 -0.25 -6.25
N VAL A 44 -9.94 0.96 -5.75
CA VAL A 44 -8.58 1.40 -5.38
C VAL A 44 -8.03 0.55 -4.24
N PHE A 45 -8.86 0.25 -3.24
CA PHE A 45 -8.47 -0.61 -2.12
C PHE A 45 -8.10 -2.03 -2.57
N GLU A 46 -8.89 -2.65 -3.45
CA GLU A 46 -8.62 -3.99 -3.97
C GLU A 46 -7.36 -4.04 -4.83
N ASN A 47 -7.03 -2.95 -5.53
CA ASN A 47 -5.73 -2.81 -6.21
C ASN A 47 -4.56 -2.76 -5.21
N LEU A 48 -4.73 -2.06 -4.07
CA LEU A 48 -3.72 -2.01 -3.01
C LEU A 48 -3.55 -3.33 -2.26
N MET A 49 -4.59 -4.16 -2.17
CA MET A 49 -4.63 -5.33 -1.29
C MET A 49 -3.44 -6.28 -1.40
N PRO A 50 -2.96 -6.67 -2.60
CA PRO A 50 -1.79 -7.54 -2.71
C PRO A 50 -0.54 -6.98 -2.03
N LEU A 51 -0.26 -5.69 -2.21
CA LEU A 51 0.86 -5.02 -1.56
C LEU A 51 0.64 -4.97 -0.04
N LEU A 52 -0.54 -4.53 0.40
CA LEU A 52 -0.82 -4.37 1.81
C LEU A 52 -0.75 -5.69 2.57
N TRP A 53 -1.18 -6.79 1.95
CA TRP A 53 -1.09 -8.13 2.51
C TRP A 53 0.35 -8.64 2.54
N PHE A 54 1.12 -8.42 1.48
CA PHE A 54 2.54 -8.77 1.44
C PHE A 54 3.33 -8.08 2.56
N GLU A 55 3.03 -6.80 2.83
CA GLU A 55 3.67 -6.04 3.90
C GLU A 55 3.23 -6.48 5.31
N ASP A 56 2.02 -7.01 5.48
CA ASP A 56 1.38 -7.31 6.77
C ASP A 56 1.82 -8.66 7.37
N GLN A 57 3.12 -8.94 7.34
CA GLN A 57 3.71 -10.15 7.93
C GLN A 57 4.21 -9.91 9.35
N SER A 58 4.84 -8.76 9.57
CA SER A 58 5.27 -8.26 10.86
C SER A 58 5.53 -6.76 10.76
N LEU A 59 5.61 -6.08 11.90
CA LEU A 59 5.94 -4.65 11.90
C LEU A 59 7.33 -4.37 11.30
N ASP A 60 8.31 -5.23 11.58
CA ASP A 60 9.67 -5.08 11.06
C ASP A 60 9.72 -5.32 9.54
N PHE A 61 8.95 -6.28 9.04
CA PHE A 61 8.82 -6.53 7.61
C PHE A 61 8.15 -5.35 6.90
N PHE A 62 7.04 -4.83 7.45
CA PHE A 62 6.39 -3.62 6.95
C PHE A 62 7.34 -2.43 6.86
N ILE A 63 8.13 -2.16 7.91
CA ILE A 63 9.09 -1.05 7.92
C ILE A 63 10.18 -1.27 6.85
N ALA A 64 10.68 -2.49 6.68
CA ALA A 64 11.68 -2.81 5.68
C ALA A 64 11.14 -2.59 4.25
N CYS A 65 9.90 -3.01 3.97
CA CYS A 65 9.20 -2.74 2.72
C CYS A 65 9.03 -1.23 2.46
N GLU A 66 8.49 -0.48 3.42
CA GLU A 66 8.29 0.97 3.29
C GLU A 66 9.59 1.70 2.94
N LYS A 67 10.68 1.35 3.64
CA LYS A 67 12.00 1.93 3.35
C LYS A 67 12.52 1.55 1.98
N GLN A 68 12.33 0.30 1.55
CA GLN A 68 12.74 -0.14 0.21
C GLN A 68 11.98 0.61 -0.88
N ILE A 69 10.66 0.79 -0.74
CA ILE A 69 9.85 1.55 -1.72
C ILE A 69 10.30 3.02 -1.76
N LEU A 70 10.50 3.66 -0.60
CA LEU A 70 10.96 5.06 -0.54
C LEU A 70 12.36 5.23 -1.16
N PHE A 71 13.24 4.25 -0.97
CA PHE A 71 14.56 4.23 -1.59
C PHE A 71 14.48 4.06 -3.11
N ASP A 72 13.69 3.09 -3.59
CA ASP A 72 13.47 2.88 -5.03
C ASP A 72 12.82 4.09 -5.71
N ARG A 73 11.98 4.85 -4.98
CA ARG A 73 11.39 6.13 -5.42
C ARG A 73 12.36 7.32 -5.31
N GLY A 74 13.56 7.15 -4.76
CA GLY A 74 14.56 8.21 -4.58
C GLY A 74 14.24 9.23 -3.48
N VAL A 75 13.30 8.95 -2.58
CA VAL A 75 12.89 9.85 -1.49
C VAL A 75 13.90 9.82 -0.34
N ILE A 76 14.52 8.66 -0.08
CA ILE A 76 15.55 8.48 0.94
C ILE A 76 16.80 7.87 0.33
N GLY A 77 17.97 8.14 0.93
CA GLY A 77 19.27 7.64 0.44
C GLY A 77 19.70 6.27 0.98
N SER A 78 18.92 5.64 1.86
CA SER A 78 19.28 4.33 2.44
C SER A 78 18.09 3.57 3.00
N THR A 79 18.08 2.26 2.78
CA THR A 79 17.12 1.32 3.38
C THR A 79 17.52 0.86 4.79
N HIS A 80 18.69 1.26 5.29
CA HIS A 80 19.27 0.79 6.56
C HIS A 80 18.32 0.92 7.76
N ILE A 81 17.95 -0.19 8.39
CA ILE A 81 17.21 -0.19 9.65
C ILE A 81 18.22 -0.29 10.79
N ARG A 82 17.98 0.44 11.90
CA ARG A 82 18.84 0.43 13.09
C ARG A 82 18.91 -0.99 13.69
N GLU A 83 19.86 -1.22 14.58
CA GLU A 83 20.19 -2.54 15.15
C GLU A 83 18.98 -3.43 15.47
N ASN A 84 19.09 -4.73 15.15
CA ASN A 84 18.04 -5.76 15.20
C ASN A 84 16.86 -5.59 14.23
N GLY A 85 16.97 -4.68 13.25
CA GLY A 85 15.98 -4.55 12.17
C GLY A 85 16.03 -5.67 11.13
N LEU A 86 14.87 -5.97 10.54
CA LEU A 86 14.75 -6.90 9.42
C LEU A 86 15.35 -6.30 8.15
N THR A 87 16.11 -7.10 7.40
CA THR A 87 16.54 -6.75 6.03
C THR A 87 15.85 -7.67 5.05
N LEU A 88 15.24 -7.10 4.01
CA LEU A 88 14.60 -7.85 2.95
C LEU A 88 15.65 -8.68 2.21
N ASN A 89 15.32 -9.95 1.94
CA ASN A 89 16.15 -10.77 1.06
C ASN A 89 15.88 -10.39 -0.42
N PRO A 90 16.72 -10.83 -1.38
CA PRO A 90 16.54 -10.46 -2.79
C PRO A 90 15.18 -10.84 -3.37
N PHE A 91 14.61 -11.99 -2.99
CA PHE A 91 13.28 -12.41 -3.45
C PHE A 91 12.18 -11.50 -2.91
N ASP A 92 12.28 -11.06 -1.65
CA ASP A 92 11.32 -10.12 -1.06
C ASP A 92 11.35 -8.78 -1.81
N VAL A 93 12.55 -8.30 -2.16
CA VAL A 93 12.72 -7.04 -2.90
C VAL A 93 12.13 -7.15 -4.30
N ASP A 94 12.37 -8.26 -4.99
CA ASP A 94 11.84 -8.50 -6.34
C ASP A 94 10.31 -8.57 -6.34
N GLU A 95 9.70 -9.29 -5.41
CA GLU A 95 8.25 -9.36 -5.27
C GLU A 95 7.65 -8.00 -4.89
N LEU A 96 8.26 -7.29 -3.95
CA LEU A 96 7.83 -5.94 -3.55
C LEU A 96 7.81 -4.99 -4.76
N ARG A 97 8.84 -5.02 -5.59
CA ARG A 97 8.91 -4.21 -6.83
C ARG A 97 7.86 -4.62 -7.85
N ALA A 98 7.61 -5.92 -7.99
CA ALA A 98 6.55 -6.41 -8.87
C ALA A 98 5.17 -5.89 -8.42
N LEU A 99 4.86 -5.97 -7.12
CA LEU A 99 3.60 -5.49 -6.55
C LEU A 99 3.45 -3.96 -6.70
N VAL A 100 4.49 -3.18 -6.40
CA VAL A 100 4.47 -1.73 -6.61
C VAL A 100 4.34 -1.36 -8.09
N GLY A 101 4.98 -2.11 -8.99
CA GLY A 101 4.84 -1.94 -10.43
C GLY A 101 3.40 -2.11 -10.91
N ARG A 102 2.64 -3.02 -10.30
CA ARG A 102 1.21 -3.24 -10.61
C ARG A 102 0.32 -2.08 -10.17
N LEU A 103 0.68 -1.37 -9.10
CA LEU A 103 -0.05 -0.17 -8.70
C LEU A 103 0.11 0.94 -9.76
N ASN A 104 1.30 1.06 -10.34
CA ASN A 104 1.60 2.06 -11.37
C ASN A 104 0.95 1.77 -12.73
N ALA A 105 0.57 0.52 -12.99
CA ALA A 105 -0.30 0.18 -14.10
C ALA A 105 -1.75 0.53 -13.74
N ALA A 106 -2.44 1.28 -14.61
CA ALA A 106 -3.86 1.58 -14.39
C ALA A 106 -4.66 0.29 -14.14
N PRO A 107 -5.60 0.25 -13.17
CA PRO A 107 -6.38 -0.94 -12.90
C PRO A 107 -7.06 -1.42 -14.19
N ALA A 108 -6.84 -2.69 -14.56
CA ALA A 108 -7.62 -3.33 -15.59
C ALA A 108 -9.06 -3.38 -15.11
N ARG A 109 -9.94 -2.56 -15.70
CA ARG A 109 -11.37 -2.66 -15.45
C ARG A 109 -11.82 -4.04 -15.91
N VAL A 110 -12.16 -4.92 -14.98
CA VAL A 110 -12.87 -6.14 -15.31
C VAL A 110 -14.27 -5.68 -15.73
N ALA A 111 -14.55 -5.77 -17.03
CA ALA A 111 -15.89 -5.49 -17.54
C ALA A 111 -16.86 -6.48 -16.87
N ALA A 112 -17.88 -5.94 -16.19
CA ALA A 112 -18.99 -6.75 -15.69
C ALA A 112 -19.63 -7.49 -16.88
N GLN A 113 -19.69 -8.82 -16.77
CA GLN A 113 -20.44 -9.70 -17.68
C GLN A 113 -21.92 -9.69 -17.34
#